data_AF-A0AAV9ZRX2-F1
#
_entry.id   AF-A0AAV9ZRX2-F1
#
_cell.length_a   1.000
_cell.length_b   1.000
_cell.length_c   1.000
_cell.angle_alpha   90.00
_cell.angle_beta   90.00
_cell.angle_gamma   90.00
#
_symmetry.space_group_name_H-M   'P 1'
#
loop_
_entity.id
_entity.type
_entity.pdbx_description
1 polymer ?
#
loop_
_entity_poly.entity_id
_entity_poly.type
_entity_poly.pdbx_seq_one_letter_code
_entity_poly.pdbx_strand_id
1 'polypeptide(L)'
;VRVVVIDGITIGHPCCGIHNCPEPLISNRHRFCYGHNHHNKICAVWCDGCLEANEDGYMTCTEPDHRLLESNHKKRDKAFFQLRGRVQRSNVAHPNDAFEAQVTAEEVEEMEVPCEANQESRGESQDTGAIRTASHSQ
;
A
#
# COMPACT_ATOMS: atom_id res chain seq x y z
N VAL A 1 23.75 -0.28 13.35
CA VAL A 1 23.38 -0.75 12.00
C VAL A 1 23.01 -2.22 12.10
N ARG A 2 21.83 -2.64 11.63
CA ARG A 2 21.46 -4.06 11.50
C ARG A 2 21.51 -4.42 10.01
N VAL A 3 22.23 -5.47 9.67
CA VAL A 3 22.38 -5.96 8.30
C VAL A 3 21.51 -7.19 8.13
N VAL A 4 20.64 -7.19 7.12
CA VAL A 4 19.78 -8.33 6.79
C VAL A 4 20.21 -8.85 5.41
N VAL A 5 20.66 -10.10 5.37
CA VAL A 5 20.96 -10.82 4.13
C VAL A 5 19.81 -11.79 3.90
N ILE A 6 19.14 -11.66 2.76
CA ILE A 6 18.04 -12.53 2.36
C ILE A 6 18.48 -13.36 1.16
N ASP A 7 18.43 -14.68 1.32
CA ASP A 7 18.54 -15.60 0.20
C ASP A 7 17.29 -15.37 -0.66
N GLY A 8 17.45 -14.82 -1.87
CA GLY A 8 16.37 -14.37 -2.76
C GLY A 8 15.33 -15.42 -3.21
N ILE A 9 15.33 -16.58 -2.56
CA ILE A 9 14.43 -17.72 -2.74
C ILE A 9 13.28 -17.69 -1.72
N THR A 10 13.45 -16.98 -0.60
CA THR A 10 12.41 -16.87 0.44
C THR A 10 11.40 -15.77 0.11
N ILE A 11 10.44 -16.07 -0.77
CA ILE A 11 9.22 -15.27 -0.86
C ILE A 11 8.45 -15.48 0.46
N GLY A 12 8.73 -14.62 1.44
CA GLY A 12 8.00 -14.47 2.70
C GLY A 12 8.08 -15.67 3.63
N HIS A 13 9.10 -15.74 4.48
CA HIS A 13 9.04 -16.61 5.66
C HIS A 13 7.93 -16.10 6.58
N PRO A 14 6.82 -16.84 6.74
CA PRO A 14 5.69 -16.33 7.51
C PRO A 14 6.09 -16.28 8.98
N CYS A 15 6.05 -15.08 9.53
CA CYS A 15 6.41 -14.78 10.91
C CYS A 15 5.18 -14.35 11.70
N CYS A 16 5.30 -14.37 13.02
CA CYS A 16 4.29 -13.83 13.90
C CYS A 16 4.05 -12.33 13.60
N GLY A 17 2.79 -11.90 13.65
CA GLY A 17 2.40 -10.50 13.44
C GLY A 17 2.88 -9.52 14.51
N ILE A 18 3.48 -10.00 15.61
CA ILE A 18 4.14 -9.16 16.61
C ILE A 18 5.56 -8.83 16.16
N HIS A 19 5.89 -7.54 16.18
CA HIS A 19 7.18 -7.04 15.73
C HIS A 19 8.34 -7.69 16.49
N ASN A 20 9.32 -8.23 15.76
CA ASN A 20 10.49 -8.94 16.28
C ASN A 20 10.19 -10.18 17.14
N CYS A 21 9.02 -10.79 17.02
CA CYS A 21 8.76 -12.06 17.68
C CYS A 21 9.61 -13.18 17.03
N PRO A 22 10.45 -13.91 17.79
CA PRO A 22 11.30 -14.97 17.26
C PRO A 22 10.58 -16.31 17.14
N GLU A 23 9.37 -16.45 17.68
CA GLU A 23 8.65 -17.71 17.69
C GLU A 23 8.07 -18.05 16.31
N PRO A 24 8.19 -19.31 15.87
CA PRO A 24 7.58 -19.76 14.63
C PRO A 24 6.05 -19.81 14.75
N LEU A 25 5.37 -19.66 13.63
CA LEU A 25 3.95 -19.92 13.53
C LEU A 25 3.67 -21.43 13.64
N ILE A 26 2.56 -21.79 14.29
CA ILE A 26 2.10 -23.19 14.37
C ILE A 26 1.77 -23.74 12.97
N SER A 27 1.26 -22.86 12.10
CA SER A 27 0.92 -23.15 10.71
C SER A 27 1.08 -21.87 9.89
N ASN A 28 1.41 -22.00 8.62
CA ASN A 28 1.51 -20.89 7.67
C ASN A 28 0.20 -20.09 7.51
N ARG A 29 -0.94 -20.63 8.00
CA ARG A 29 -2.24 -19.94 8.01
C ARG A 29 -2.46 -19.05 9.24
N HIS A 30 -1.69 -19.23 10.31
CA HIS A 30 -1.85 -18.43 11.52
C HIS A 30 -1.15 -17.08 11.37
N ARG A 31 -1.77 -16.03 11.91
CA ARG A 31 -1.20 -14.67 11.94
C ARG A 31 -0.23 -14.48 13.10
N PHE A 32 -0.42 -15.23 14.19
CA PHE A 32 0.35 -15.13 15.41
C PHE A 32 0.87 -16.52 15.83
N CYS A 33 2.01 -16.54 16.51
CA CYS A 33 2.55 -17.75 17.13
C CYS A 33 1.68 -18.21 18.31
N TYR A 34 2.03 -19.34 18.92
CA TYR A 34 1.32 -19.86 20.09
C TYR A 34 1.26 -18.85 21.24
N GLY A 35 2.38 -18.18 21.58
CA GLY A 35 2.43 -17.20 22.66
C GLY A 35 1.56 -15.96 22.42
N HIS A 36 1.39 -15.56 21.16
CA HIS A 36 0.63 -14.36 20.78
C HIS A 36 -0.76 -14.67 20.21
N ASN A 37 -1.27 -15.90 20.40
CA ASN A 37 -2.58 -16.29 19.88
C ASN A 37 -3.73 -15.43 20.44
N HIS A 38 -3.56 -14.85 21.62
CA HIS A 38 -4.53 -13.94 22.23
C HIS A 38 -4.80 -12.68 21.39
N HIS A 39 -3.83 -12.22 20.59
CA HIS A 39 -4.01 -11.09 19.68
C HIS A 39 -4.99 -11.38 18.53
N ASN A 40 -5.33 -12.65 18.25
CA ASN A 40 -6.41 -12.97 17.32
C ASN A 40 -7.80 -12.56 17.83
N LYS A 41 -7.94 -12.25 19.12
CA LYS A 41 -9.19 -11.84 19.75
C LYS A 41 -9.31 -10.33 19.95
N ILE A 42 -8.31 -9.58 19.48
CA ILE A 42 -8.22 -8.13 19.63
C ILE A 42 -8.40 -7.51 18.24
N CYS A 43 -8.99 -6.32 18.19
CA CYS A 43 -9.12 -5.55 16.95
C CYS A 43 -7.76 -5.43 16.24
N ALA A 44 -7.73 -5.77 14.96
CA ALA A 44 -6.51 -5.70 14.14
C ALA A 44 -6.10 -4.26 13.76
N VAL A 45 -6.97 -3.27 13.96
CA VAL A 45 -6.69 -1.87 13.62
C VAL A 45 -6.10 -1.16 14.83
N TRP A 46 -4.94 -0.54 14.62
CA TRP A 46 -4.19 0.22 15.62
C TRP A 46 -4.22 1.72 15.29
N CYS A 47 -5.38 2.37 15.34
CA CYS A 47 -5.48 3.82 15.11
C CYS A 47 -5.21 4.62 16.41
N ASP A 48 -5.79 4.20 17.55
CA ASP A 48 -5.72 4.93 18.81
C ASP A 48 -5.46 4.01 20.03
N GLY A 49 -4.79 2.88 19.80
CA GLY A 49 -4.65 1.85 20.82
C GLY A 49 -5.97 1.13 21.12
N CYS A 50 -6.78 0.89 20.07
CA CYS A 50 -7.98 0.07 20.17
C CYS A 50 -7.61 -1.33 20.68
N LEU A 51 -8.05 -1.66 21.90
CA LEU A 51 -7.86 -2.96 22.55
C LEU A 51 -9.17 -3.75 22.65
N GLU A 52 -10.21 -3.28 21.97
CA GLU A 52 -11.52 -3.93 21.95
C GLU A 52 -11.46 -5.29 21.29
N ALA A 53 -12.34 -6.18 21.76
CA ALA A 53 -12.46 -7.51 21.18
C ALA A 53 -12.97 -7.44 19.74
N ASN A 54 -12.48 -8.34 18.88
CA ASN A 54 -13.06 -8.49 17.56
C ASN A 54 -14.44 -9.17 17.63
N GLU A 55 -15.26 -8.91 16.61
CA GLU A 55 -16.53 -9.60 16.44
C GLU A 55 -16.31 -10.95 15.72
N ASP A 56 -17.13 -11.96 16.03
CA ASP A 56 -17.07 -13.26 15.38
C ASP A 56 -17.19 -13.14 13.85
N GLY A 57 -16.26 -13.77 13.12
CA GLY A 57 -16.19 -13.70 11.66
C GLY A 57 -15.48 -12.46 11.10
N TYR A 58 -15.05 -11.55 11.97
CA TYR A 58 -14.30 -10.36 11.60
C TYR A 58 -12.97 -10.24 12.34
N MET A 59 -12.06 -9.45 11.76
CA MET A 59 -10.76 -9.14 12.36
C MET A 59 -10.76 -7.81 13.10
N THR A 60 -11.86 -7.05 13.06
CA THR A 60 -12.00 -5.76 13.74
C THR A 60 -13.16 -5.77 14.74
N CYS A 61 -13.12 -4.82 15.68
CA CYS A 61 -14.24 -4.53 16.57
C CYS A 61 -15.45 -3.96 15.81
N THR A 62 -16.52 -3.65 16.53
CA THR A 62 -17.80 -3.13 16.00
C THR A 62 -17.74 -1.68 15.53
N GLU A 63 -16.60 -1.01 15.71
CA GLU A 63 -16.40 0.37 15.27
C GLU A 63 -16.49 0.47 13.73
N PRO A 64 -17.33 1.38 13.20
CA PRO A 64 -17.63 1.42 11.77
C PRO A 64 -16.39 1.71 10.91
N ASP A 65 -15.48 2.55 11.38
CA ASP A 65 -14.25 2.89 10.66
C ASP A 65 -13.32 1.68 10.53
N HIS A 66 -13.20 0.89 11.59
CA HIS A 66 -12.42 -0.35 11.55
C HIS A 66 -13.05 -1.40 10.64
N ARG A 67 -14.38 -1.55 10.68
CA ARG A 67 -15.11 -2.47 9.81
C ARG A 67 -14.98 -2.07 8.34
N LEU A 68 -14.97 -0.76 8.05
CA LEU A 68 -14.76 -0.23 6.71
C LEU A 68 -13.35 -0.54 6.20
N LEU A 69 -12.32 -0.40 7.04
CA LEU A 69 -10.95 -0.76 6.70
C LEU A 69 -10.82 -2.24 6.34
N GLU A 70 -11.40 -3.14 7.15
CA GLU A 70 -11.41 -4.57 6.84
C GLU A 70 -12.14 -4.87 5.52
N SER A 71 -13.28 -4.22 5.31
CA SER A 71 -14.07 -4.39 4.08
C SER A 71 -13.32 -3.94 2.83
N ASN A 72 -12.59 -2.83 2.92
CA ASN A 72 -11.77 -2.31 1.84
C ASN A 72 -10.55 -3.19 1.58
N HIS A 73 -9.93 -3.75 2.63
CA HIS A 73 -8.85 -4.72 2.48
C HIS A 73 -9.31 -5.96 1.70
N LYS A 74 -10.44 -6.56 2.10
CA LYS A 74 -11.03 -7.74 1.42
C LYS A 74 -11.37 -7.45 -0.05
N LYS A 75 -11.72 -6.20 -0.39
CA LYS A 75 -11.97 -5.78 -1.79
C LYS A 75 -10.67 -5.62 -2.59
N ARG A 76 -9.61 -5.07 -1.98
CA ARG A 76 -8.30 -4.87 -2.64
C ARG A 76 -7.70 -6.19 -3.12
N ASP A 77 -7.82 -7.25 -2.33
CA ASP A 77 -7.32 -8.58 -2.70
C ASP A 77 -7.98 -9.13 -3.98
N LYS A 78 -9.20 -8.66 -4.30
CA LYS A 78 -9.91 -9.02 -5.54
C LYS A 78 -9.48 -8.18 -6.75
N ALA A 79 -8.93 -6.97 -6.54
CA ALA A 79 -8.57 -6.05 -7.62
C ALA A 79 -7.37 -6.56 -8.45
N PHE A 80 -6.44 -7.31 -7.84
CA PHE A 80 -5.32 -7.93 -8.56
C PHE A 80 -5.78 -8.92 -9.64
N PHE A 81 -6.83 -9.70 -9.39
CA PHE A 81 -7.41 -10.60 -10.38
C PHE A 81 -8.02 -9.83 -11.56
N GLN A 82 -8.65 -8.69 -11.29
CA GLN A 82 -9.22 -7.83 -12.33
C GLN A 82 -8.13 -7.20 -13.21
N LEU A 83 -7.04 -6.73 -12.59
CA LEU A 83 -5.87 -6.19 -13.31
C LEU A 83 -5.19 -7.24 -14.17
N ARG A 84 -4.96 -8.46 -13.64
CA ARG A 84 -4.44 -9.59 -14.44
C ARG A 84 -5.33 -9.89 -15.64
N GLY A 85 -6.65 -9.92 -15.45
CA GLY A 85 -7.60 -10.10 -16.55
C GLY A 85 -7.55 -8.99 -17.59
N ARG A 86 -7.29 -7.73 -17.19
CA ARG A 86 -7.11 -6.60 -18.14
C ARG A 86 -5.83 -6.75 -18.96
N VAL A 87 -4.71 -7.09 -18.33
CA VAL A 87 -3.42 -7.31 -19.02
C VAL A 87 -3.52 -8.49 -19.99
N GLN A 88 -4.18 -9.58 -19.59
CA GLN A 88 -4.38 -10.72 -20.47
C GLN A 88 -5.22 -10.33 -21.70
N ARG A 89 -6.26 -9.50 -21.54
CA ARG A 89 -7.06 -9.01 -22.67
C ARG A 89 -6.30 -8.02 -23.57
N SER A 90 -5.49 -7.13 -23.00
CA SER A 90 -4.66 -6.22 -23.81
C SER A 90 -3.63 -6.99 -24.65
N ASN A 91 -3.05 -8.07 -24.11
CA ASN A 91 -2.12 -8.93 -24.84
C ASN A 91 -2.78 -9.78 -25.94
N VAL A 92 -4.10 -10.03 -25.86
CA VAL A 92 -4.83 -10.76 -26.92
C VAL A 92 -5.37 -9.79 -27.99
N ALA A 93 -5.72 -8.57 -27.61
CA ALA A 93 -6.20 -7.53 -28.52
C ALA A 93 -5.09 -6.87 -29.34
N HIS A 94 -3.83 -6.92 -28.86
CA HIS A 94 -2.65 -6.67 -29.68
C HIS A 94 -2.07 -8.00 -30.13
N PRO A 95 -2.42 -8.52 -31.33
CA PRO A 95 -1.59 -9.54 -31.93
C PRO A 95 -0.19 -8.93 -32.08
N ASN A 96 0.80 -9.50 -31.40
CA ASN A 96 2.20 -9.14 -31.58
C ASN A 96 2.78 -9.72 -32.89
N ASP A 97 1.92 -9.92 -33.89
CA ASP A 97 2.28 -10.56 -35.15
C ASP A 97 2.05 -9.60 -36.31
N ALA A 98 3.06 -9.52 -37.17
CA ALA A 98 3.08 -8.91 -38.50
C ALA A 98 3.25 -7.39 -38.56
N PHE A 99 4.48 -6.92 -38.34
CA PHE A 99 5.23 -6.16 -39.36
C PHE A 99 6.73 -6.19 -39.00
N GLU A 100 7.49 -7.13 -39.57
CA GLU A 100 8.90 -6.84 -39.88
C GLU A 100 8.87 -5.78 -41.00
N ALA A 101 8.68 -4.52 -40.61
CA ALA A 101 8.95 -3.41 -41.51
C ALA A 101 10.47 -3.32 -41.63
N GLN A 102 11.00 -3.77 -42.77
CA GLN A 102 12.36 -3.45 -43.18
C GLN A 102 12.45 -1.92 -43.29
N VAL A 103 13.06 -1.28 -42.29
CA VAL A 103 13.32 0.16 -42.31
C VAL A 103 14.49 0.39 -43.25
N THR A 104 14.23 0.71 -44.52
CA THR A 104 15.24 1.36 -45.36
C THR A 104 15.39 2.78 -44.87
N ALA A 105 16.62 3.12 -44.50
CA ALA A 105 16.99 4.39 -43.89
C ALA A 105 16.91 5.55 -44.90
N GLU A 106 15.76 6.21 -45.03
CA GLU A 106 15.67 7.58 -45.56
C GLU A 106 14.62 8.38 -44.75
N GLU A 107 15.17 9.32 -43.97
CA GLU A 107 14.62 10.53 -43.34
C GLU A 107 13.20 10.51 -42.71
N VAL A 108 13.17 10.51 -41.36
CA VAL A 108 12.02 10.97 -40.56
C VAL A 108 12.33 12.35 -40.00
N GLU A 109 11.58 13.35 -40.46
CA GLU A 109 11.54 14.69 -39.90
C GLU A 109 10.85 14.64 -38.52
N GLU A 110 11.54 15.11 -37.48
CA GLU A 110 11.06 15.12 -36.10
C GLU A 110 9.88 16.10 -35.96
N MET A 111 8.66 15.59 -35.88
CA MET A 111 7.50 16.40 -35.48
C MET A 111 7.34 16.32 -33.95
N GLU A 112 7.82 17.35 -33.25
CA GLU A 112 7.67 17.48 -31.80
C GLU A 112 6.18 17.63 -31.44
N VAL A 113 5.68 16.73 -30.58
CA VAL A 113 4.34 16.82 -30.01
C VAL A 113 4.42 17.64 -28.71
N PRO A 114 3.79 18.83 -28.61
CA PRO A 114 3.82 19.60 -27.37
C PRO A 114 2.91 18.93 -26.34
N CYS A 115 3.51 18.51 -25.22
CA CYS A 115 2.76 18.12 -24.02
C CYS A 115 2.42 19.38 -23.23
N GLU A 116 1.20 19.90 -23.34
CA GLU A 116 0.73 21.00 -22.51
C GLU A 116 0.55 20.54 -21.05
N ALA A 117 1.37 21.10 -20.17
CA ALA A 117 1.32 20.88 -18.73
C ALA A 117 0.22 21.76 -18.10
N ASN A 118 -0.85 21.14 -17.61
CA ASN A 118 -1.80 21.82 -16.72
C ASN A 118 -1.15 22.03 -15.34
N GLN A 119 -0.61 23.23 -15.12
CA GLN A 119 -0.22 23.72 -13.80
C GLN A 119 -1.45 24.32 -13.12
N GLU A 120 -1.98 23.67 -12.09
CA GLU A 120 -2.89 24.32 -11.14
C GLU A 120 -2.09 24.81 -9.92
N SER A 121 -2.24 26.11 -9.68
CA SER A 121 -1.38 26.99 -8.89
C SER A 121 -1.40 26.73 -7.38
N ARG A 122 -0.21 26.73 -6.76
CA ARG A 122 -0.02 27.03 -5.32
C ARG A 122 -0.41 28.48 -5.07
N GLY A 123 -1.48 28.69 -4.30
CA GLY A 123 -1.81 30.00 -3.74
C GLY A 123 -0.81 30.39 -2.66
N GLU A 124 0.01 31.39 -2.95
CA GLU A 124 0.81 32.14 -1.99
C GLU A 124 -0.04 33.28 -1.41
N SER A 125 -0.15 33.37 -0.09
CA SER A 125 -0.48 34.62 0.59
C SER A 125 0.54 34.88 1.71
N GLN A 126 1.45 35.81 1.41
CA GLN A 126 2.14 36.67 2.38
C GLN A 126 1.07 37.71 2.83
N ASP A 127 1.04 38.34 4.00
CA ASP A 127 2.11 38.89 4.84
C ASP A 127 1.48 39.39 6.16
N THR A 128 2.35 39.70 7.12
CA THR A 128 2.29 40.69 8.21
C THR A 128 2.23 40.11 9.61
N GLY A 129 3.39 40.19 10.27
CA GLY A 129 3.62 39.74 11.63
C GLY A 129 3.21 40.72 12.72
N ALA A 130 3.25 40.22 13.94
CA ALA A 130 3.49 41.01 15.15
C ALA A 130 4.08 40.11 16.24
N ILE A 131 5.39 40.21 16.41
CA ILE A 131 6.10 39.73 17.60
C ILE A 131 5.82 40.73 18.71
N ARG A 132 5.32 40.28 19.86
CA ARG A 132 5.42 41.02 21.12
C ARG A 132 5.85 40.09 22.24
N THR A 133 7.04 40.39 22.75
CA THR A 133 7.68 39.80 23.91
C THR A 133 7.30 40.52 25.21
N ALA A 134 7.39 39.75 26.30
CA ALA A 134 7.74 40.11 27.69
C ALA A 134 6.76 40.87 28.60
N SER A 135 6.45 40.24 29.75
CA SER A 135 6.50 40.75 31.16
C SER A 135 5.65 39.79 32.04
N HIS A 136 6.16 38.99 33.00
CA HIS A 136 6.80 39.27 34.31
C HIS A 136 6.00 40.18 35.26
N SER A 137 5.87 39.71 36.52
CA SER A 137 5.15 40.22 37.71
C SER A 137 3.65 39.90 37.76
N GLN A 138 3.09 39.34 38.84
CA GLN A 138 3.44 39.36 40.27
C GLN A 138 3.45 37.97 40.90
#